data_AF-W8RPK2-F1
#
_entry.id   AF-W8RPK2-F1
#
_cell.length_a   1.000
_cell.length_b   1.000
_cell.length_c   1.000
_cell.angle_alpha   90.00
_cell.angle_beta   90.00
_cell.angle_gamma   90.00
#
_symmetry.space_group_name_H-M   'P 1'
#
loop_
_entity.id
_entity.type
_entity.pdbx_description
1 polymer ?
#
loop_
_entity_poly.entity_id
_entity_poly.type
_entity_poly.pdbx_seq_one_letter_code
_entity_poly.pdbx_strand_id
1 'polypeptide(L)'
;MTRKSGRFPDVTADLLLAYLGMETDLIFNRGVDLPGFASFPLLETPEGRDVLTGYMVDIIALGFPWVANRDRAADLGADRY
;
A
#
# COMPACT_ATOMS: atom_id res chain seq x y z
N MET A 1 14.31 -5.63 -28.73
CA MET A 1 13.41 -5.27 -27.61
C MET A 1 13.74 -6.20 -26.46
N THR A 2 14.48 -5.71 -25.46
CA THR A 2 15.15 -6.56 -24.44
C THR A 2 14.20 -6.86 -23.29
N ARG A 3 13.89 -8.13 -23.06
CA ARG A 3 13.02 -8.60 -21.96
C ARG A 3 13.73 -8.35 -20.63
N LYS A 4 13.32 -7.34 -19.86
CA LYS A 4 13.74 -7.22 -18.45
C LYS A 4 12.92 -8.24 -17.65
N SER A 5 13.48 -9.41 -17.34
CA SER A 5 12.91 -10.25 -16.29
C SER A 5 13.15 -9.53 -14.96
N GLY A 6 12.14 -8.86 -14.44
CA GLY A 6 12.17 -8.32 -13.09
C GLY A 6 12.15 -9.48 -12.10
N ARG A 7 13.31 -10.14 -11.90
CA ARG A 7 13.50 -11.02 -10.75
C ARG A 7 13.27 -10.15 -9.52
N PHE A 8 12.35 -10.59 -8.67
CA PHE A 8 12.24 -10.05 -7.32
C PHE A 8 13.67 -9.99 -6.74
N PRO A 9 14.07 -8.91 -6.05
CA PRO A 9 15.41 -8.90 -5.44
C PRO A 9 15.61 -10.20 -4.67
N ASP A 10 16.83 -10.75 -4.68
CA ASP A 10 17.14 -11.91 -3.84
C ASP A 10 17.07 -11.44 -2.39
N VAL A 11 15.86 -11.45 -1.82
CA VAL A 11 15.60 -11.06 -0.43
C VAL A 11 15.78 -12.32 0.40
N THR A 12 16.92 -12.41 1.10
CA THR A 12 17.08 -13.35 2.21
C THR A 12 16.52 -12.66 3.46
N ALA A 13 15.26 -12.93 3.80
CA ALA A 13 14.63 -12.42 5.00
C ALA A 13 14.01 -13.57 5.79
N ASP A 14 14.18 -13.52 7.10
CA ASP A 14 13.55 -14.48 8.03
C ASP A 14 12.03 -14.25 8.13
N LEU A 15 11.55 -13.05 7.76
CA LEU A 15 10.13 -12.67 7.76
C LEU A 15 9.81 -11.72 6.59
N LEU A 16 8.80 -12.09 5.81
CA LEU A 16 8.22 -11.26 4.74
C LEU A 16 6.75 -10.98 5.08
N LEU A 17 6.43 -9.70 5.30
CA LEU A 17 5.08 -9.27 5.61
C LEU A 17 4.35 -8.92 4.31
N ALA A 18 3.50 -9.83 3.86
CA ALA A 18 2.86 -9.73 2.54
C ALA A 18 1.51 -8.99 2.54
N TYR A 19 0.92 -8.75 3.72
CA TYR A 19 -0.41 -8.14 3.79
C TYR A 19 -0.64 -7.44 5.12
N LEU A 20 -1.14 -6.22 5.07
CA LEU A 20 -1.62 -5.48 6.23
C LEU A 20 -2.98 -4.89 5.89
N GLY A 21 -3.98 -5.16 6.73
CA GLY A 21 -5.32 -4.59 6.59
C GLY A 21 -5.33 -3.14 7.09
N MET A 22 -4.95 -2.20 6.21
CA MET A 22 -4.91 -0.77 6.54
C MET A 22 -6.26 -0.29 7.03
N GLU A 23 -7.33 -0.58 6.29
CA GLU A 23 -8.67 -0.12 6.63
C GLU A 23 -9.10 -0.64 8.01
N THR A 24 -8.79 -1.90 8.33
CA THR A 24 -9.06 -2.49 9.65
C THR A 24 -8.27 -1.77 10.75
N ASP A 25 -6.98 -1.52 10.55
CA ASP A 25 -6.15 -0.81 11.54
C ASP A 25 -6.63 0.63 11.75
N LEU A 26 -6.90 1.35 10.66
CA LEU A 26 -7.39 2.72 10.69
C LEU A 26 -8.70 2.82 11.47
N ILE A 27 -9.65 1.91 11.26
CA ILE A 27 -10.94 1.91 11.96
C ILE A 27 -10.78 1.52 13.44
N PHE A 28 -10.19 0.36 13.72
CA PHE A 28 -10.26 -0.24 15.07
C PHE A 28 -9.18 0.26 16.02
N ASN A 29 -8.00 0.62 15.51
CA ASN A 29 -6.87 1.04 16.34
C ASN A 29 -6.62 2.54 16.29
N ARG A 30 -6.96 3.22 15.19
CA ARG A 30 -6.72 4.67 15.02
C ARG A 30 -7.97 5.53 15.05
N GLY A 31 -9.17 4.93 15.10
CA GLY A 31 -10.43 5.65 15.22
C GLY A 31 -10.81 6.49 14.01
N VAL A 32 -10.29 6.14 12.82
CA VAL A 32 -10.60 6.81 11.56
C VAL A 32 -11.88 6.24 11.00
N ASP A 33 -12.87 7.10 10.73
CA ASP A 33 -14.09 6.68 10.03
C ASP A 33 -13.79 6.50 8.54
N LEU A 34 -14.10 5.32 8.02
CA LEU A 34 -13.94 4.96 6.61
C LEU A 34 -15.28 4.47 6.06
N PRO A 35 -16.18 5.38 5.64
CA PRO A 35 -17.45 5.00 5.04
C PRO A 35 -17.26 4.04 3.86
N GLY A 36 -17.98 2.92 3.89
CA GLY A 36 -17.83 1.88 2.88
C GLY A 36 -16.51 1.11 2.94
N PHE A 37 -15.77 1.21 4.05
CA PHE A 37 -14.49 0.53 4.24
C PHE A 37 -13.44 0.92 3.18
N ALA A 38 -13.48 2.19 2.75
CA ALA A 38 -12.66 2.70 1.66
C ALA A 38 -11.73 3.81 2.17
N SER A 39 -10.42 3.66 1.94
CA SER A 39 -9.38 4.62 2.35
C SER A 39 -9.14 5.74 1.32
N PHE A 40 -9.61 5.60 0.08
CA PHE A 40 -9.41 6.61 -0.97
C PHE A 40 -10.00 7.99 -0.67
N PRO A 41 -11.14 8.15 0.06
CA PRO A 41 -11.66 9.49 0.39
C PRO A 41 -10.71 10.31 1.26
N LEU A 42 -9.80 9.67 2.02
CA LEU A 42 -8.76 10.38 2.77
C LEU A 42 -7.82 11.18 1.85
N LEU A 43 -7.78 10.88 0.55
CA LEU A 43 -7.00 11.66 -0.42
C LEU A 43 -7.63 13.03 -0.73
N GLU A 44 -8.86 13.31 -0.31
CA GLU A 44 -9.55 14.56 -0.61
C GLU A 44 -9.04 15.73 0.24
N THR A 45 -8.55 15.46 1.45
CA THR A 45 -8.10 16.48 2.40
C THR A 45 -6.61 16.37 2.72
N PRO A 46 -5.93 17.48 3.10
CA PRO A 46 -4.56 17.43 3.61
C PRO A 46 -4.42 16.48 4.82
N GLU A 47 -5.36 16.55 5.77
CA GLU A 47 -5.31 15.76 7.01
C GLU A 47 -5.45 14.26 6.73
N GLY A 48 -6.29 13.87 5.77
CA GLY A 48 -6.42 12.47 5.37
C GLY A 48 -5.17 11.94 4.66
N ARG A 49 -4.49 12.78 3.87
CA ARG A 49 -3.19 12.43 3.27
C ARG A 49 -2.10 12.25 4.32
N ASP A 50 -2.14 13.03 5.40
CA ASP A 50 -1.22 12.87 6.53
C ASP A 50 -1.45 11.53 7.26
N VAL A 51 -2.71 11.13 7.45
CA VAL A 51 -3.05 9.80 8.00
C VAL A 51 -2.49 8.67 7.13
N LEU A 52 -2.70 8.74 5.81
CA LEU A 52 -2.19 7.74 4.88
C LEU A 52 -0.66 7.71 4.87
N THR A 53 -0.02 8.87 4.87
CA THR A 53 1.44 8.99 4.87
C THR A 53 2.03 8.40 6.15
N GLY A 54 1.48 8.74 7.31
CA GLY A 54 1.89 8.19 8.60
C GLY A 54 1.77 6.66 8.62
N TYR A 55 0.64 6.13 8.16
CA TYR A 55 0.44 4.68 8.06
C TYR A 55 1.51 4.01 7.18
N MET A 56 1.80 4.56 6.00
CA MET A 56 2.82 4.00 5.11
C MET A 56 4.23 4.03 5.72
N VAL A 57 4.59 5.11 6.43
CA VAL A 57 5.87 5.22 7.14
C VAL A 57 5.98 4.14 8.21
N ASP A 58 4.93 3.92 9.00
CA ASP A 58 4.90 2.87 10.02
C ASP A 58 5.13 1.49 9.39
N ILE A 59 4.50 1.21 8.24
CA ILE A 59 4.66 -0.07 7.56
C ILE A 59 6.06 -0.25 6.99
N ILE A 60 6.64 0.78 6.39
CA ILE A 60 8.02 0.73 5.87
C ILE A 60 9.01 0.48 7.02
N ALA A 61 8.76 1.03 8.21
CA ALA A 61 9.60 0.79 9.38
C ALA A 61 9.57 -0.68 9.84
N LEU A 62 8.46 -1.41 9.59
CA LEU A 62 8.31 -2.83 9.91
C LEU A 62 8.97 -3.76 8.88
N GLY A 63 9.28 -3.28 7.67
CA GLY A 63 9.90 -4.07 6.59
C GLY A 63 9.56 -3.51 5.22
N PHE A 64 9.93 -4.21 4.13
CA PHE A 64 9.54 -3.81 2.78
C PHE A 64 8.14 -4.36 2.44
N PRO A 65 7.06 -3.55 2.51
CA PRO A 65 5.75 -4.02 2.10
C PRO A 65 5.69 -4.20 0.58
N TRP A 66 4.98 -5.24 0.14
CA TRP A 66 4.47 -5.26 -1.21
C TRP A 66 3.28 -4.30 -1.29
N VAL A 67 3.45 -3.15 -1.95
CA VAL A 67 2.36 -2.18 -2.18
C VAL A 67 1.90 -2.28 -3.63
N ALA A 68 0.57 -2.24 -3.85
CA ALA A 68 -0.03 -2.09 -5.17
C ALA A 68 0.44 -0.76 -5.79
N ASN A 69 1.43 -0.86 -6.69
CA ASN A 69 2.02 0.28 -7.39
C ASN A 69 1.28 0.48 -8.73
N ARG A 70 0.85 1.72 -9.05
CA ARG A 70 0.19 2.07 -10.32
C ARG A 70 1.02 1.67 -11.55
N ASP A 71 2.33 1.89 -11.51
CA ASP A 71 3.26 1.52 -12.57
C ASP A 71 3.34 -0.01 -12.73
N ARG A 72 3.08 -0.77 -11.66
CA ARG A 72 2.96 -2.25 -11.72
C ARG A 72 1.56 -2.73 -12.14
N ALA A 73 0.52 -1.94 -11.85
CA ALA A 73 -0.86 -2.25 -12.24
C ALA A 73 -1.10 -2.01 -13.74
N ALA A 74 -0.35 -1.07 -14.34
CA ALA A 74 -0.32 -0.84 -15.78
C ALA A 74 0.09 -2.09 -16.58
N ASP A 75 1.04 -2.87 -16.05
CA ASP A 75 1.47 -4.14 -16.65
C ASP A 75 0.38 -5.24 -16.57
N LEU A 76 -0.63 -5.06 -15.71
CA LEU A 76 -1.79 -5.95 -15.56
C LEU A 76 -3.03 -5.44 -16.32
N GLY A 77 -2.91 -4.33 -17.07
CA GLY A 77 -4.01 -3.74 -17.83
C GLY A 77 -5.04 -2.99 -16.99
N ALA A 78 -4.73 -2.67 -15.73
CA ALA A 78 -5.60 -1.91 -14.84
C ALA A 78 -5.60 -0.39 -15.14
N ASP A 79 -4.88 0.04 -16.16
CA ASP A 79 -4.86 1.40 -16.71
C ASP A 79 -6.00 1.66 -17.72
N ARG A 80 -6.83 0.65 -18.01
CA ARG A 80 -7.87 0.68 -19.04
C ARG A 80 -9.30 0.96 -18.53
N TYR A 81 -9.45 1.55 -17.35
CA TYR A 81 -10.72 2.10 -16.86
C TYR A 81 -10.56 3.56 -16.46
#